data_AF-A0A947K399-F1
#
_entry.id   AF-A0A947K399-F1
#
_cell.length_a   1.000
_cell.length_b   1.000
_cell.length_c   1.000
_cell.angle_alpha   90.00
_cell.angle_beta   90.00
_cell.angle_gamma   90.00
#
_symmetry.space_group_name_H-M   'P 1'
#
loop_
_entity.id
_entity.type
_entity.pdbx_description
1 polymer ?
#
loop_
_entity_poly.entity_id
_entity_poly.type
_entity_poly.pdbx_seq_one_letter_code
_entity_poly.pdbx_strand_id
1 'polypeptide(L)'
;MSENMTYLKDEIYYSELYDKFTIEKCQHWEKSDNLSSLKDKDESVAKIKKDFFDKCVIPVSMYFLKGDRYEKKDETIKKWMDSDKAKDDKLENAIEPKGIRCLQCSSPEMTCISRDLMDDSNKKENVMFMFQCDKCGKRRAYWENGKEWEHKPTLCSKCNTEMQSSSNRKGEIITTIYSCPQCGNKDTDTFDSSVKKEPIDPNFEMNRKKYCLSREDGSEYIAQKGRMEEMKHIVDGWEEKKQNKELYDAIAKIKKLTIFELQNLLNPIFEKAGYVKLEFEKPELQKDVTLGFNLQDSKSGRSEWDSVHELQKLFKKVLADTNWRLMSDGVNYRLGFLTGRLRGVEGEENLRKLIEKDIKDKLQKNGKK
;
A
#
# COMPACT_ATOMS: atom_id res chain seq x y z
N MET A 1 -24.59 -9.82 32.38
CA MET A 1 -24.29 -8.38 32.29
C MET A 1 -24.57 -8.00 30.85
N SER A 2 -25.68 -7.29 30.61
CA SER A 2 -26.03 -6.83 29.26
C SER A 2 -25.12 -5.66 28.91
N GLU A 3 -24.08 -5.91 28.12
CA GLU A 3 -23.23 -4.88 27.51
C GLU A 3 -24.15 -3.92 26.72
N ASN A 4 -24.26 -2.68 27.19
CA ASN A 4 -25.10 -1.67 26.57
C ASN A 4 -24.26 -1.00 25.46
N MET A 5 -24.12 -1.71 24.34
CA MET A 5 -23.36 -1.23 23.16
C MET A 5 -24.01 0.05 22.61
N THR A 6 -23.26 1.15 22.60
CA THR A 6 -23.76 2.46 22.17
C THR A 6 -23.52 2.65 20.66
N TYR A 7 -22.33 2.27 20.19
CA TYR A 7 -21.89 2.49 18.81
C TYR A 7 -22.14 1.26 17.94
N LEU A 8 -21.70 0.09 18.38
CA LEU A 8 -21.82 -1.15 17.62
C LEU A 8 -23.29 -1.48 17.34
N LYS A 9 -23.60 -1.69 16.06
CA LYS A 9 -24.91 -2.15 15.59
C LYS A 9 -24.84 -3.60 15.12
N ASP A 10 -25.99 -4.16 14.75
CA ASP A 10 -26.04 -5.47 14.13
C ASP A 10 -25.45 -5.46 12.71
N GLU A 11 -25.13 -6.64 12.19
CA GLU A 11 -24.54 -6.80 10.85
C GLU A 11 -25.47 -6.32 9.73
N ILE A 12 -26.80 -6.39 9.94
CA ILE A 12 -27.80 -5.97 8.93
C ILE A 12 -27.68 -4.46 8.71
N TYR A 13 -27.58 -3.67 9.78
CA TYR A 13 -27.37 -2.23 9.71
C TYR A 13 -26.17 -1.86 8.83
N TYR A 14 -25.00 -2.48 9.06
CA TYR A 14 -23.79 -2.18 8.29
C TYR A 14 -23.90 -2.68 6.84
N SER A 15 -24.57 -3.80 6.61
CA SER A 15 -24.81 -4.34 5.28
C SER A 15 -25.71 -3.42 4.44
N GLU A 16 -26.81 -2.94 5.03
CA GLU A 16 -27.71 -1.98 4.38
C GLU A 16 -27.05 -0.63 4.14
N LEU A 17 -26.25 -0.14 5.10
CA LEU A 17 -25.47 1.08 4.94
C LEU A 17 -24.45 0.96 3.79
N TYR A 18 -23.77 -0.19 3.70
CA TYR A 18 -22.83 -0.45 2.61
C TYR A 18 -23.56 -0.49 1.25
N ASP A 19 -24.71 -1.15 1.19
CA ASP A 19 -25.51 -1.25 -0.04
C ASP A 19 -26.05 0.13 -0.45
N LYS A 20 -26.49 0.95 0.50
CA LYS A 20 -26.90 2.35 0.27
C LYS A 20 -25.79 3.15 -0.40
N PHE A 21 -24.56 3.11 0.12
CA PHE A 21 -23.43 3.79 -0.51
C PHE A 21 -23.07 3.22 -1.88
N THR A 22 -23.26 1.92 -2.09
CA THR A 22 -23.08 1.30 -3.42
C THR A 22 -24.09 1.84 -4.41
N ILE A 23 -25.36 1.90 -4.01
CA ILE A 23 -26.47 2.45 -4.80
C ILE A 23 -26.22 3.91 -5.15
N GLU A 24 -25.87 4.74 -4.16
CA GLU A 24 -25.59 6.17 -4.36
C GLU A 24 -24.45 6.39 -5.37
N LYS A 25 -23.35 5.64 -5.24
CA LYS A 25 -22.23 5.70 -6.20
C LYS A 25 -22.66 5.29 -7.61
N CYS A 26 -23.42 4.22 -7.74
CA CYS A 26 -23.90 3.73 -9.03
C CYS A 26 -24.88 4.70 -9.68
N GLN A 27 -25.82 5.24 -8.90
CA GLN A 27 -26.75 6.27 -9.39
C GLN A 27 -26.01 7.55 -9.78
N HIS A 28 -24.94 7.92 -9.09
CA HIS A 28 -24.12 9.06 -9.48
C HIS A 28 -23.52 8.86 -10.87
N TRP A 29 -23.02 7.67 -11.20
CA TRP A 29 -22.55 7.34 -12.56
C TRP A 29 -23.66 7.42 -13.60
N GLU A 30 -24.86 6.90 -13.32
CA GLU A 30 -26.00 6.97 -14.25
C GLU A 30 -26.52 8.41 -14.44
N LYS A 31 -26.51 9.22 -13.39
CA LYS A 31 -26.95 10.61 -13.40
C LYS A 31 -25.86 11.57 -13.86
N SER A 32 -24.62 11.09 -14.04
CA SER A 32 -23.49 11.98 -14.24
C SER A 32 -23.64 12.74 -15.56
N ASP A 33 -23.90 14.04 -15.44
CA ASP A 33 -23.71 15.05 -16.47
C ASP A 33 -22.20 15.29 -16.75
N ASN A 34 -21.37 14.24 -16.63
CA ASN A 34 -19.94 14.23 -16.96
C ASN A 34 -19.68 14.60 -18.44
N LEU A 35 -20.76 14.75 -19.21
CA LEU A 35 -20.86 15.28 -20.55
C LEU A 35 -20.33 16.72 -20.72
N SER A 36 -20.14 17.49 -19.65
CA SER A 36 -19.54 18.84 -19.76
C SER A 36 -18.16 18.83 -20.43
N SER A 37 -17.42 17.71 -20.32
CA SER A 37 -16.14 17.47 -20.98
C SER A 37 -16.23 16.87 -22.39
N LEU A 38 -17.43 16.41 -22.81
CA LEU A 38 -17.70 15.83 -24.13
C LEU A 38 -18.32 16.84 -25.10
N LYS A 39 -18.44 18.11 -24.71
CA LYS A 39 -18.88 19.20 -25.58
C LYS A 39 -17.88 19.38 -26.72
N ASP A 40 -18.29 18.97 -27.91
CA ASP A 40 -17.58 19.24 -29.15
C ASP A 40 -18.31 20.35 -29.93
N LYS A 41 -17.58 21.13 -30.73
CA LYS A 41 -18.20 22.15 -31.58
C LYS A 41 -18.97 21.51 -32.73
N ASP A 42 -18.56 20.31 -33.13
CA ASP A 42 -19.25 19.50 -34.13
C ASP A 42 -20.30 18.61 -33.44
N GLU A 43 -21.56 18.84 -33.79
CA GLU A 43 -22.71 18.11 -33.22
C GLU A 43 -22.66 16.61 -33.52
N SER A 44 -22.11 16.21 -34.67
CA SER A 44 -21.97 14.80 -35.05
C SER A 44 -20.92 14.09 -34.19
N VAL A 45 -19.79 14.75 -33.93
CA VAL A 45 -18.73 14.23 -33.07
C VAL A 45 -19.17 14.20 -31.61
N ALA A 46 -19.88 15.22 -31.14
CA ALA A 46 -20.46 15.25 -29.80
C ALA A 46 -21.43 14.09 -29.58
N LYS A 47 -22.26 13.77 -30.59
CA LYS A 47 -23.17 12.63 -30.54
C LYS A 47 -22.43 11.29 -30.48
N ILE A 48 -21.40 11.08 -31.31
CA ILE A 48 -20.58 9.85 -31.29
C ILE A 48 -19.90 9.66 -29.94
N LYS A 49 -19.31 10.73 -29.39
CA LYS A 49 -18.65 10.72 -28.08
C LYS A 49 -19.62 10.37 -26.96
N LYS A 50 -20.82 10.97 -26.98
CA LYS A 50 -21.89 10.64 -26.03
C LYS A 50 -22.33 9.18 -26.16
N ASP A 51 -22.59 8.70 -27.38
CA ASP A 51 -22.98 7.31 -27.62
C ASP A 51 -21.91 6.32 -27.13
N PHE A 52 -20.62 6.60 -27.36
CA PHE A 52 -19.53 5.78 -26.84
C PHE A 52 -19.47 5.81 -25.31
N PHE A 53 -19.66 6.97 -24.70
CA PHE A 53 -19.67 7.09 -23.24
C PHE A 53 -20.84 6.31 -22.63
N ASP A 54 -22.05 6.49 -23.14
CA ASP A 54 -23.28 5.88 -22.63
C ASP A 54 -23.31 4.36 -22.87
N LYS A 55 -22.80 3.88 -24.02
CA LYS A 55 -22.88 2.45 -24.41
C LYS A 55 -21.63 1.64 -24.05
N CYS A 56 -20.48 2.28 -23.83
CA CYS A 56 -19.24 1.58 -23.51
C CYS A 56 -18.68 2.00 -22.15
N VAL A 57 -18.42 3.29 -21.93
CA VAL A 57 -17.72 3.73 -20.71
C VAL A 57 -18.54 3.52 -19.46
N ILE A 58 -19.82 3.94 -19.44
CA ILE A 58 -20.69 3.77 -18.27
C ILE A 58 -20.88 2.27 -17.95
N PRO A 59 -21.29 1.39 -18.90
CA PRO A 59 -21.49 -0.03 -18.59
C PRO A 59 -20.22 -0.71 -18.08
N VAL A 60 -19.06 -0.43 -18.67
CA VAL A 60 -17.78 -1.01 -18.25
C VAL A 60 -17.38 -0.50 -16.86
N SER A 61 -17.48 0.82 -16.61
CA SER A 61 -17.16 1.41 -15.31
C SER A 61 -18.10 0.88 -14.22
N MET A 62 -19.38 0.74 -14.54
CA MET A 62 -20.38 0.17 -13.65
C MET A 62 -20.09 -1.30 -13.34
N TYR A 63 -19.68 -2.10 -14.33
CA TYR A 63 -19.28 -3.49 -14.12
C TYR A 63 -18.14 -3.59 -13.10
N PHE A 64 -17.06 -2.83 -13.29
CA PHE A 64 -15.94 -2.82 -12.35
C PHE A 64 -16.30 -2.26 -10.97
N LEU A 65 -17.07 -1.16 -10.92
CA LEU A 65 -17.50 -0.57 -9.66
C LEU A 65 -18.31 -1.57 -8.83
N LYS A 66 -19.31 -2.22 -9.43
CA LYS A 66 -20.15 -3.21 -8.72
C LYS A 66 -19.32 -4.39 -8.23
N GLY A 67 -18.40 -4.89 -9.08
CA GLY A 67 -17.51 -5.98 -8.75
C GLY A 67 -16.57 -5.67 -7.59
N ASP A 68 -15.86 -4.54 -7.65
CA ASP A 68 -14.97 -4.09 -6.57
C ASP A 68 -15.75 -3.83 -5.26
N ARG A 69 -17.00 -3.34 -5.36
CA ARG A 69 -17.87 -3.15 -4.19
C ARG A 69 -18.30 -4.49 -3.59
N TYR A 70 -18.56 -5.50 -4.40
CA TYR A 70 -18.85 -6.86 -3.92
C TYR A 70 -17.63 -7.46 -3.20
N GLU A 71 -16.46 -7.42 -3.84
CA GLU A 71 -15.22 -7.99 -3.29
C GLU A 71 -14.86 -7.40 -1.91
N LYS A 72 -15.04 -6.09 -1.73
CA LYS A 72 -14.67 -5.37 -0.51
C LYS A 72 -15.75 -5.33 0.56
N LYS A 73 -16.94 -5.89 0.31
CA LYS A 73 -18.11 -5.71 1.18
C LYS A 73 -17.85 -6.23 2.59
N ASP A 74 -17.50 -7.51 2.71
CA ASP A 74 -17.33 -8.17 4.01
C ASP A 74 -16.16 -7.55 4.79
N GLU A 75 -15.05 -7.25 4.11
CA GLU A 75 -13.90 -6.59 4.73
C GLU A 75 -14.27 -5.20 5.27
N THR A 76 -15.05 -4.43 4.51
CA THR A 76 -15.44 -3.07 4.92
C THR A 76 -16.43 -3.10 6.08
N ILE A 77 -17.43 -3.97 6.02
CA ILE A 77 -18.40 -4.14 7.12
C ILE A 77 -17.68 -4.55 8.40
N LYS A 78 -16.78 -5.53 8.31
CA LYS A 78 -15.97 -5.95 9.45
C LYS A 78 -15.14 -4.80 10.02
N LYS A 79 -14.49 -3.99 9.18
CA LYS A 79 -13.73 -2.82 9.64
C LYS A 79 -14.61 -1.80 10.38
N TRP A 80 -15.84 -1.57 9.92
CA TRP A 80 -16.78 -0.67 10.59
C TRP A 80 -17.23 -1.24 11.94
N MET A 81 -17.60 -2.51 11.98
CA MET A 81 -17.97 -3.20 13.22
C MET A 81 -16.82 -3.22 14.22
N ASP A 82 -15.61 -3.57 13.80
CA ASP A 82 -14.42 -3.59 14.66
C ASP A 82 -14.10 -2.19 15.20
N SER A 83 -14.29 -1.14 14.39
CA SER A 83 -14.10 0.25 14.80
C SER A 83 -15.13 0.71 15.82
N ASP A 84 -16.41 0.38 15.64
CA ASP A 84 -17.45 0.77 16.59
C ASP A 84 -17.37 -0.06 17.88
N LYS A 85 -17.01 -1.34 17.77
CA LYS A 85 -16.67 -2.16 18.94
C LYS A 85 -15.51 -1.56 19.73
N ALA A 86 -14.43 -1.12 19.07
CA ALA A 86 -13.30 -0.48 19.75
C ALA A 86 -13.71 0.80 20.49
N LYS A 87 -14.72 1.54 20.00
CA LYS A 87 -15.28 2.71 20.70
C LYS A 87 -16.07 2.31 21.94
N ASP A 88 -16.93 1.31 21.83
CA ASP A 88 -17.68 0.77 22.97
C ASP A 88 -16.72 0.22 24.04
N ASP A 89 -15.72 -0.57 23.62
CA ASP A 89 -14.66 -1.08 24.51
C ASP A 89 -13.91 0.07 25.18
N LYS A 90 -13.60 1.16 24.47
CA LYS A 90 -12.93 2.33 25.03
C LYS A 90 -13.79 3.01 26.09
N LEU A 91 -15.09 3.16 25.87
CA LEU A 91 -16.01 3.77 26.84
C LEU A 91 -16.24 2.91 28.07
N GLU A 92 -16.35 1.59 27.90
CA GLU A 92 -16.54 0.66 29.00
C GLU A 92 -15.30 0.59 29.91
N ASN A 93 -14.11 0.58 29.31
CA ASN A 93 -12.84 0.49 30.04
C ASN A 93 -12.33 1.85 30.55
N ALA A 94 -13.02 2.95 30.27
CA ALA A 94 -12.59 4.28 30.67
C ALA A 94 -12.63 4.45 32.20
N ILE A 95 -11.52 4.88 32.79
CA ILE A 95 -11.40 5.07 34.24
C ILE A 95 -11.86 6.49 34.60
N GLU A 96 -12.89 6.57 35.44
CA GLU A 96 -13.37 7.86 35.96
C GLU A 96 -12.30 8.56 36.82
N PRO A 97 -12.01 9.85 36.55
CA PRO A 97 -11.10 10.63 37.38
C PRO A 97 -11.62 10.79 38.82
N LYS A 98 -10.73 10.65 39.80
CA LYS A 98 -11.06 10.69 41.24
C LYS A 98 -10.68 12.03 41.88
N GLY A 99 -11.30 12.33 43.03
CA GLY A 99 -10.94 13.49 43.86
C GLY A 99 -11.47 14.84 43.36
N ILE A 100 -12.44 14.83 42.45
CA ILE A 100 -13.06 16.03 41.91
C ILE A 100 -13.91 16.69 42.99
N ARG A 101 -13.74 18.01 43.17
CA ARG A 101 -14.56 18.82 44.07
C ARG A 101 -15.29 19.93 43.30
N CYS A 102 -16.43 20.35 43.82
CA CYS A 102 -17.11 21.53 43.30
C CYS A 102 -16.30 22.81 43.59
N LEU A 103 -16.07 23.66 42.59
CA LEU A 103 -15.37 24.94 42.79
C LEU A 103 -16.22 25.97 43.54
N GLN A 104 -17.55 25.84 43.50
CA GLN A 104 -18.45 26.82 44.12
C GLN A 104 -18.69 26.55 45.61
N CYS A 105 -18.99 25.30 45.98
CA CYS A 105 -19.36 24.93 47.36
C CYS A 105 -18.34 23.99 48.03
N SER A 106 -17.23 23.69 47.36
CA SER A 106 -16.17 22.79 47.84
C SER A 106 -16.62 21.36 48.21
N SER A 107 -17.85 20.98 47.86
CA SER A 107 -18.39 19.65 48.11
C SER A 107 -17.58 18.58 47.38
N PRO A 108 -17.25 17.45 48.05
CA PRO A 108 -16.68 16.27 47.39
C PRO A 108 -17.74 15.43 46.67
N GLU A 109 -19.02 15.70 46.87
CA GLU A 109 -20.15 14.99 46.25
C GLU A 109 -20.34 15.47 44.79
N MET A 110 -19.68 14.77 43.87
CA MET A 110 -19.74 14.99 42.42
C MET A 110 -20.14 13.67 41.74
N THR A 111 -21.26 13.67 41.05
CA THR A 111 -21.77 12.49 40.34
C THR A 111 -21.39 12.55 38.86
N CYS A 112 -20.85 11.48 38.30
CA CYS A 112 -20.62 11.37 36.85
C CYS A 112 -21.97 11.20 36.14
N ILE A 113 -22.33 12.15 35.29
CA ILE A 113 -23.62 12.19 34.58
C ILE A 113 -23.50 11.86 33.09
N SER A 114 -22.28 11.89 32.53
CA SER A 114 -22.05 11.56 31.12
C SER A 114 -20.64 11.03 30.90
N ARG A 115 -20.51 10.12 29.94
CA ARG A 115 -19.26 9.57 29.43
C ARG A 115 -19.34 9.57 27.91
N ASP A 116 -18.64 10.51 27.28
CA ASP A 116 -18.75 10.77 25.84
C ASP A 116 -17.39 10.66 25.17
N LEU A 117 -17.33 10.06 23.99
CA LEU A 117 -16.15 10.12 23.12
C LEU A 117 -16.10 11.48 22.42
N MET A 118 -14.99 12.20 22.60
CA MET A 118 -14.79 13.54 22.04
C MET A 118 -13.36 13.71 21.53
N ASP A 119 -13.19 14.46 20.46
CA ASP A 119 -11.87 14.85 19.96
C ASP A 119 -11.23 15.92 20.86
N ASP A 120 -9.99 15.66 21.28
CA ASP A 120 -9.18 16.64 21.99
C ASP A 120 -8.66 17.75 21.05
N SER A 121 -7.88 18.68 21.59
CA SER A 121 -7.28 19.78 20.81
C SER A 121 -6.36 19.32 19.68
N ASN A 122 -5.87 18.07 19.73
CA ASN A 122 -5.01 17.44 18.74
C ASN A 122 -5.78 16.48 17.81
N LYS A 123 -7.12 16.51 17.83
CA LYS A 123 -8.00 15.59 17.08
C LYS A 123 -7.77 14.12 17.45
N LYS A 124 -7.43 13.87 18.71
CA LYS A 124 -7.42 12.51 19.27
C LYS A 124 -8.71 12.28 20.02
N GLU A 125 -9.44 11.25 19.62
CA GLU A 125 -10.66 10.82 20.29
C GLU A 125 -10.31 10.29 21.69
N ASN A 126 -10.85 10.89 22.74
CA ASN A 126 -10.66 10.53 24.14
C ASN A 126 -12.00 10.51 24.87
N VAL A 127 -12.08 9.79 25.99
CA VAL A 127 -13.30 9.80 26.82
C VAL A 127 -13.31 11.05 27.68
N MET A 128 -14.43 11.78 27.61
CA MET A 128 -14.72 12.94 28.44
C MET A 128 -15.80 12.56 29.45
N PHE A 129 -15.50 12.80 30.72
CA PHE A 129 -16.38 12.58 31.85
C PHE A 129 -16.98 13.89 32.31
N MET A 130 -18.30 14.00 32.32
CA MET A 130 -18.98 15.17 32.87
C MET A 130 -19.52 14.86 34.26
N PHE A 131 -19.10 15.64 35.24
CA PHE A 131 -19.53 15.54 36.63
C PHE A 131 -20.47 16.69 36.98
N GLN A 132 -21.49 16.39 37.78
CA GLN A 132 -22.43 17.37 38.33
C GLN A 132 -22.35 17.34 39.86
N CYS A 133 -22.25 18.52 40.47
CA CYS A 133 -22.33 18.64 41.92
C CYS A 133 -23.76 18.43 42.40
N ASP A 134 -23.96 17.52 43.36
CA ASP A 134 -25.28 17.18 43.87
C ASP A 134 -25.93 18.33 44.66
N LYS A 135 -25.11 19.20 45.27
CA LYS A 135 -25.59 20.32 46.11
C LYS A 135 -26.00 21.56 45.33
N CYS A 136 -25.29 21.89 44.25
CA CYS A 136 -25.48 23.18 43.54
C CYS A 136 -25.67 23.04 42.02
N GLY A 137 -25.64 21.81 41.48
CA GLY A 137 -25.85 21.54 40.05
C GLY A 137 -24.73 22.03 39.13
N LYS A 138 -23.66 22.64 39.65
CA LYS A 138 -22.51 23.06 38.83
C LYS A 138 -21.80 21.85 38.24
N ARG A 139 -21.40 21.97 36.98
CA ARG A 139 -20.77 20.89 36.21
C ARG A 139 -19.31 21.17 35.94
N ARG A 140 -18.52 20.11 35.84
CA ARG A 140 -17.12 20.12 35.43
C ARG A 140 -16.89 18.93 34.51
N ALA A 141 -16.06 19.08 33.50
CA ALA A 141 -15.74 18.01 32.56
C ALA A 141 -14.25 17.71 32.61
N TYR A 142 -13.88 16.43 32.54
CA TYR A 142 -12.50 15.97 32.59
C TYR A 142 -12.24 14.94 31.51
N TRP A 143 -11.07 15.00 30.92
CA TRP A 143 -10.56 13.95 30.06
C TRP A 143 -10.14 12.73 30.88
N GLU A 144 -10.09 11.56 30.23
CA GLU A 144 -9.61 10.30 30.83
C GLU A 144 -8.21 10.39 31.48
N ASN A 145 -7.36 11.31 31.03
CA ASN A 145 -6.05 11.57 31.60
C ASN A 145 -6.09 12.44 32.89
N GLY A 146 -7.27 12.81 33.37
CA GLY A 146 -7.49 13.64 34.55
C GLY A 146 -7.34 15.15 34.30
N LYS A 147 -7.03 15.59 33.08
CA LYS A 147 -7.00 17.02 32.73
C LYS A 147 -8.41 17.55 32.61
N GLU A 148 -8.68 18.70 33.23
CA GLU A 148 -9.98 19.37 33.09
C GLU A 148 -10.17 19.86 31.65
N TRP A 149 -11.39 19.69 31.15
CA TRP A 149 -11.80 20.22 29.87
C TRP A 149 -12.05 21.73 30.00
N GLU A 150 -11.42 22.50 29.13
CA GLU A 150 -11.57 23.94 29.06
C GLU A 150 -12.26 24.31 27.73
N HIS A 151 -13.31 25.12 27.83
CA HIS A 151 -13.97 25.67 26.66
C HIS A 151 -13.01 26.61 25.93
N LYS A 152 -12.81 26.40 24.62
CA LYS A 152 -12.04 27.34 23.81
C LYS A 152 -12.83 28.63 23.63
N PRO A 153 -12.28 29.81 23.99
CA PRO A 153 -13.01 31.05 23.87
C PRO A 153 -13.38 31.35 22.42
N THR A 154 -14.63 31.75 22.19
CA THR A 154 -15.09 32.23 20.88
C THR A 154 -14.57 33.66 20.69
N LEU A 155 -13.75 33.87 19.66
CA LEU A 155 -13.18 35.19 19.36
C LEU A 155 -14.05 35.94 18.36
N CYS A 156 -14.19 37.25 18.56
CA CYS A 156 -14.95 38.11 17.67
C CYS A 156 -14.27 38.23 16.30
N SER A 157 -15.01 37.94 15.23
CA SER A 157 -14.53 38.06 13.85
C SER A 157 -14.00 39.44 13.46
N LYS A 158 -14.44 40.51 14.14
CA LYS A 158 -14.08 41.91 13.82
C LYS A 158 -12.91 42.47 14.60
N CYS A 159 -12.72 42.04 15.85
CA CYS A 159 -11.73 42.64 16.76
C CYS A 159 -10.90 41.62 17.55
N ASN A 160 -11.15 40.33 17.32
CA ASN A 160 -10.47 39.20 17.96
C ASN A 160 -10.61 39.12 19.50
N THR A 161 -11.50 39.93 20.08
CA THR A 161 -11.81 39.92 21.50
C THR A 161 -12.70 38.74 21.85
N GLU A 162 -12.47 38.13 23.00
CA GLU A 162 -13.31 37.05 23.54
C GLU A 162 -14.77 37.51 23.69
N MET A 163 -15.68 36.71 23.13
CA MET A 163 -17.11 37.00 23.12
C MET A 163 -17.79 36.40 24.35
N GLN A 164 -18.79 37.11 24.87
CA GLN A 164 -19.70 36.59 25.90
C GLN A 164 -20.80 35.77 25.23
N SER A 165 -21.15 34.61 25.78
CA SER A 165 -22.22 33.78 25.23
C SER A 165 -23.42 33.69 26.17
N SER A 166 -24.60 33.56 25.58
CA SER A 166 -25.84 33.18 26.27
C SER A 166 -26.62 32.22 25.40
N SER A 167 -27.19 31.18 25.98
CA SER A 167 -27.91 30.15 25.24
C SER A 167 -29.34 30.02 25.75
N ASN A 168 -30.28 29.84 24.83
CA ASN A 168 -31.67 29.55 25.13
C ASN A 168 -32.10 28.27 24.41
N ARG A 169 -32.79 27.38 25.12
CA ARG A 169 -33.29 26.11 24.58
C ARG A 169 -34.81 26.17 24.42
N LYS A 170 -35.29 25.90 23.21
CA LYS A 170 -36.71 25.70 22.89
C LYS A 170 -36.88 24.32 22.26
N GLY A 171 -37.30 23.34 23.07
CA GLY A 171 -37.42 21.95 22.63
C GLY A 171 -36.05 21.35 22.27
N GLU A 172 -35.90 20.91 21.03
CA GLU A 172 -34.67 20.31 20.47
C GLU A 172 -33.72 21.37 19.87
N ILE A 173 -34.14 22.64 19.81
CA ILE A 173 -33.32 23.72 19.25
C ILE A 173 -32.67 24.52 20.38
N ILE A 174 -31.34 24.64 20.33
CA ILE A 174 -30.53 25.50 21.19
C ILE A 174 -30.02 26.66 20.35
N THR A 175 -30.39 27.88 20.72
CA THR A 175 -29.86 29.10 20.11
C THR A 175 -28.85 29.73 21.05
N THR A 176 -27.61 29.87 20.60
CA THR A 176 -26.53 30.53 21.34
C THR A 176 -26.23 31.87 20.69
N ILE A 177 -26.31 32.94 21.48
CA ILE A 177 -25.99 34.30 21.06
C ILE A 177 -24.64 34.67 21.67
N TYR A 178 -23.66 34.93 20.80
CA TYR A 178 -22.36 35.46 21.15
C TYR A 178 -22.38 36.98 21.00
N SER A 179 -22.00 37.73 22.02
CA SER A 179 -21.93 39.19 22.04
C SER A 179 -20.51 39.65 22.35
N CYS A 180 -19.93 40.46 21.47
CA CYS A 180 -18.61 41.05 21.70
C CYS A 180 -18.71 42.27 22.62
N PRO A 181 -18.02 42.28 23.77
CA PRO A 181 -18.08 43.41 24.71
C PRO A 181 -17.37 44.66 24.19
N GLN A 182 -16.41 44.54 23.26
CA GLN A 182 -15.62 45.66 22.77
C GLN A 182 -16.27 46.40 21.58
N CYS A 183 -16.80 45.68 20.60
CA CYS A 183 -17.35 46.28 19.38
C CYS A 183 -18.86 46.09 19.20
N GLY A 184 -19.52 45.40 20.14
CA GLY A 184 -20.97 45.17 20.10
C GLY A 184 -21.45 44.18 19.04
N ASN A 185 -20.53 43.50 18.31
CA ASN A 185 -20.91 42.48 17.33
C ASN A 185 -21.71 41.35 17.99
N LYS A 186 -22.75 40.88 17.33
CA LYS A 186 -23.54 39.73 17.78
C LYS A 186 -23.58 38.66 16.70
N ASP A 187 -23.23 37.45 17.08
CA ASP A 187 -23.30 36.28 16.23
C ASP A 187 -24.28 35.28 16.86
N THR A 188 -25.12 34.65 16.04
CA THR A 188 -26.11 33.67 16.52
C THR A 188 -25.81 32.33 15.89
N ASP A 189 -25.67 31.32 16.74
CA ASP A 189 -25.51 29.94 16.35
C ASP A 189 -26.75 29.15 16.79
N THR A 190 -27.19 28.20 15.97
CA THR A 190 -28.38 27.39 16.26
C THR A 190 -28.04 25.93 16.07
N PHE A 191 -28.11 25.19 17.17
CA PHE A 191 -27.93 23.75 17.21
C PHE A 191 -29.29 23.07 17.30
N ASP A 192 -29.63 22.29 16.29
CA ASP A 192 -30.86 21.49 16.24
C ASP A 192 -30.49 20.05 16.58
N SER A 193 -30.97 19.55 17.73
CA SER A 193 -30.74 18.18 18.19
C SER A 193 -31.75 17.18 17.63
N SER A 194 -32.64 17.59 16.72
CA SER A 194 -33.62 16.68 16.12
C SER A 194 -32.93 15.61 15.27
N VAL A 195 -33.28 14.35 15.50
CA VAL A 195 -32.82 13.25 14.65
C VAL A 195 -33.51 13.41 13.30
N LYS A 196 -32.77 13.87 12.28
CA LYS A 196 -33.22 13.81 10.89
C LYS A 196 -33.40 12.32 10.55
N LYS A 197 -34.64 11.83 10.61
CA LYS A 197 -34.98 10.53 10.06
C LYS A 197 -34.61 10.59 8.58
N GLU A 198 -33.63 9.79 8.18
CA GLU A 198 -33.30 9.67 6.77
C GLU A 198 -34.57 9.23 6.03
N PRO A 199 -34.92 9.89 4.91
CA PRO A 199 -36.06 9.46 4.12
C PRO A 199 -35.81 8.02 3.67
N ILE A 200 -36.75 7.13 3.98
CA ILE A 200 -36.72 5.75 3.52
C ILE A 200 -36.78 5.79 1.99
N ASP A 201 -35.73 5.33 1.31
CA ASP A 201 -35.72 5.23 -0.15
C ASP A 201 -36.72 4.15 -0.59
N PRO A 202 -37.86 4.51 -1.21
CA PRO A 202 -38.88 3.54 -1.62
C PRO A 202 -38.35 2.53 -2.64
N ASN A 203 -37.27 2.89 -3.34
CA ASN A 203 -36.65 2.07 -4.38
C ASN A 203 -35.41 1.32 -3.89
N PHE A 204 -35.12 1.30 -2.58
CA PHE A 204 -33.90 0.69 -2.04
C PHE A 204 -33.72 -0.75 -2.51
N GLU A 205 -34.71 -1.63 -2.32
CA GLU A 205 -34.63 -3.03 -2.72
C GLU A 205 -34.48 -3.24 -4.23
N MET A 206 -35.15 -2.42 -5.03
CA MET A 206 -35.04 -2.48 -6.49
C MET A 206 -33.63 -2.05 -6.93
N ASN A 207 -33.11 -0.96 -6.36
CA ASN A 207 -31.77 -0.47 -6.63
C ASN A 207 -30.70 -1.43 -6.10
N ARG A 208 -30.94 -2.07 -4.96
CA ARG A 208 -30.07 -3.09 -4.38
C ARG A 208 -29.89 -4.25 -5.34
N LYS A 209 -31.00 -4.81 -5.87
CA LYS A 209 -30.95 -5.86 -6.90
C LYS A 209 -30.26 -5.42 -8.19
N LYS A 210 -30.38 -4.14 -8.55
CA LYS A 210 -29.76 -3.59 -9.77
C LYS A 210 -28.25 -3.36 -9.61
N TYR A 211 -27.79 -2.91 -8.45
CA TYR A 211 -26.43 -2.40 -8.27
C TYR A 211 -25.54 -3.26 -7.37
N CYS A 212 -26.10 -3.98 -6.42
CA CYS A 212 -25.34 -4.87 -5.55
C CYS A 212 -25.35 -6.27 -6.17
N LEU A 213 -24.16 -6.80 -6.48
CA LEU A 213 -24.05 -8.11 -7.12
C LEU A 213 -24.57 -9.22 -6.20
N SER A 214 -25.20 -10.21 -6.83
CA SER A 214 -25.51 -11.48 -6.19
C SER A 214 -24.22 -12.24 -5.88
N ARG A 215 -24.34 -13.33 -5.11
CA ARG A 215 -23.19 -14.19 -4.82
C ARG A 215 -22.64 -14.81 -6.10
N GLU A 216 -23.52 -15.20 -7.00
CA GLU A 216 -23.21 -15.82 -8.28
C GLU A 216 -22.46 -14.81 -9.18
N ASP A 217 -23.06 -13.63 -9.43
CA ASP A 217 -22.46 -12.60 -10.29
C ASP A 217 -21.13 -12.06 -9.72
N GLY A 218 -21.07 -11.90 -8.39
CA GLY A 218 -19.87 -11.44 -7.70
C GLY A 218 -18.73 -12.47 -7.78
N SER A 219 -19.04 -13.76 -7.64
CA SER A 219 -18.04 -14.83 -7.81
C SER A 219 -17.52 -14.90 -9.24
N GLU A 220 -18.40 -14.71 -10.23
CA GLU A 220 -17.99 -14.65 -11.63
C GLU A 220 -17.08 -13.44 -11.89
N TYR A 221 -17.40 -12.26 -11.36
CA TYR A 221 -16.55 -11.07 -11.47
C TYR A 221 -15.15 -11.34 -10.91
N ILE A 222 -15.04 -11.92 -9.70
CA ILE A 222 -13.76 -12.21 -9.07
C ILE A 222 -12.93 -13.17 -9.95
N ALA A 223 -13.56 -14.22 -10.50
CA ALA A 223 -12.88 -15.14 -11.40
C ALA A 223 -12.43 -14.46 -12.70
N GLN A 224 -13.25 -13.58 -13.29
CA GLN A 224 -12.90 -12.82 -14.48
C GLN A 224 -11.75 -11.84 -14.22
N LYS A 225 -11.78 -11.14 -13.09
CA LYS A 225 -10.72 -10.22 -12.64
C LYS A 225 -9.39 -10.95 -12.49
N GLY A 226 -9.38 -12.11 -11.83
CA GLY A 226 -8.17 -12.94 -11.70
C GLY A 226 -7.57 -13.33 -13.06
N ARG A 227 -8.41 -13.76 -14.02
CA ARG A 227 -7.95 -14.07 -15.39
C ARG A 227 -7.38 -12.85 -16.12
N MET A 228 -7.97 -11.66 -15.91
CA MET A 228 -7.46 -10.42 -16.51
C MET A 228 -6.10 -10.03 -15.92
N GLU A 229 -5.91 -10.19 -14.61
CA GLU A 229 -4.64 -9.93 -13.94
C GLU A 229 -3.53 -10.88 -14.43
N GLU A 230 -3.83 -12.17 -14.59
CA GLU A 230 -2.91 -13.14 -15.18
C GLU A 230 -2.52 -12.78 -16.63
N MET A 231 -3.51 -12.41 -17.45
CA MET A 231 -3.25 -12.00 -18.83
C MET A 231 -2.40 -10.73 -18.90
N LYS A 232 -2.62 -9.78 -17.98
CA LYS A 232 -1.79 -8.57 -17.86
C LYS A 232 -0.33 -8.94 -17.59
N HIS A 233 -0.06 -9.86 -16.65
CA HIS A 233 1.30 -10.32 -16.38
C HIS A 233 1.98 -10.96 -17.61
N ILE A 234 1.23 -11.72 -18.42
CA ILE A 234 1.75 -12.32 -19.66
C ILE A 234 2.11 -11.23 -20.68
N VAL A 235 1.22 -10.25 -20.90
CA VAL A 235 1.45 -9.14 -21.84
C VAL A 235 2.61 -8.27 -21.39
N ASP A 236 2.70 -7.94 -20.10
CA ASP A 236 3.80 -7.18 -19.53
C ASP A 236 5.14 -7.92 -19.73
N GLY A 237 5.16 -9.25 -19.54
CA GLY A 237 6.34 -10.07 -19.80
C GLY A 237 6.73 -10.15 -21.29
N TRP A 238 5.76 -10.13 -22.21
CA TRP A 238 6.04 -10.06 -23.65
C TRP A 238 6.60 -8.71 -24.05
N GLU A 239 6.06 -7.63 -23.51
CA GLU A 239 6.52 -6.27 -23.77
C GLU A 239 7.93 -6.05 -23.21
N GLU A 240 8.24 -6.57 -22.02
CA GLU A 240 9.60 -6.59 -21.47
C GLU A 240 10.58 -7.33 -22.39
N LYS A 241 10.18 -8.49 -22.91
CA LYS A 241 11.01 -9.27 -23.86
C LYS A 241 11.25 -8.52 -25.16
N LYS A 242 10.23 -7.81 -25.66
CA LYS A 242 10.32 -7.00 -26.88
C LYS A 242 11.24 -5.79 -26.70
N GLN A 243 11.15 -5.10 -25.57
CA GLN A 243 12.00 -3.95 -25.25
C GLN A 243 13.46 -4.35 -25.02
N ASN A 244 13.68 -5.52 -24.43
CA ASN A 244 15.02 -6.04 -24.14
C ASN A 244 15.49 -7.07 -25.17
N LYS A 245 15.04 -6.97 -26.42
CA LYS A 245 15.31 -7.97 -27.47
C LYS A 245 16.80 -8.30 -27.62
N GLU A 246 17.66 -7.29 -27.63
CA GLU A 246 19.12 -7.47 -27.75
C GLU A 246 19.70 -8.27 -26.58
N LEU A 247 19.17 -8.07 -25.37
CA LEU A 247 19.57 -8.79 -24.18
C LEU A 247 19.09 -10.25 -24.22
N TYR A 248 17.84 -10.51 -24.61
CA TYR A 248 17.33 -11.86 -24.76
C TYR A 248 18.00 -12.63 -25.90
N ASP A 249 18.32 -11.97 -27.02
CA ASP A 249 19.11 -12.54 -28.11
C ASP A 249 20.54 -12.88 -27.64
N ALA A 250 21.12 -12.08 -26.75
CA ALA A 250 22.42 -12.38 -26.14
C ALA A 250 22.33 -13.58 -25.16
N ILE A 251 21.25 -13.69 -24.37
CA ILE A 251 21.00 -14.86 -23.50
C ILE A 251 20.89 -16.13 -24.34
N ALA A 252 20.17 -16.08 -25.46
CA ALA A 252 20.00 -17.23 -26.35
C ALA A 252 21.33 -17.71 -26.99
N LYS A 253 22.30 -16.80 -27.15
CA LYS A 253 23.63 -17.12 -27.70
C LYS A 253 24.61 -17.70 -26.67
N ILE A 254 24.31 -17.62 -25.37
CA ILE A 254 25.17 -18.21 -24.33
C ILE A 254 25.15 -19.74 -24.46
N LYS A 255 26.35 -20.31 -24.60
CA LYS A 255 26.55 -21.77 -24.53
C LYS A 255 26.41 -22.22 -23.07
N LYS A 256 25.35 -22.97 -22.79
CA LYS A 256 25.13 -23.60 -21.49
C LYS A 256 25.94 -24.90 -21.45
N LEU A 257 27.15 -24.82 -20.91
CA LEU A 257 28.06 -25.96 -20.82
C LEU A 257 27.87 -26.66 -19.49
N THR A 258 27.82 -27.98 -19.53
CA THR A 258 28.00 -28.85 -18.36
C THR A 258 29.47 -28.84 -17.90
N ILE A 259 29.75 -29.34 -16.69
CA ILE A 259 31.13 -29.45 -16.17
C ILE A 259 32.02 -30.30 -17.10
N PHE A 260 31.46 -31.37 -17.67
CA PHE A 260 32.17 -32.22 -18.62
C PHE A 260 32.52 -31.48 -19.92
N GLU A 261 31.57 -30.75 -20.50
CA GLU A 261 31.81 -29.96 -21.72
C GLU A 261 32.78 -28.80 -21.47
N LEU A 262 32.71 -28.19 -20.28
CA LEU A 262 33.65 -27.17 -19.83
C LEU A 262 35.08 -27.73 -19.77
N GLN A 263 35.26 -28.95 -19.23
CA GLN A 263 36.57 -29.60 -19.17
C GLN A 263 37.14 -29.86 -20.58
N ASN A 264 36.31 -30.39 -21.48
CA ASN A 264 36.69 -30.65 -22.86
C ASN A 264 37.04 -29.38 -23.64
N LEU A 265 36.41 -28.26 -23.30
CA LEU A 265 36.74 -26.95 -23.89
C LEU A 265 38.09 -26.41 -23.39
N LEU A 266 38.38 -26.54 -22.09
CA LEU A 266 39.53 -25.90 -21.45
C LEU A 266 40.85 -26.68 -21.63
N ASN A 267 40.82 -28.01 -21.51
CA ASN A 267 42.01 -28.86 -21.61
C ASN A 267 42.91 -28.55 -22.82
N PRO A 268 42.42 -28.58 -24.08
CA PRO A 268 43.28 -28.36 -25.25
C PRO A 268 43.81 -26.94 -25.35
N ILE A 269 43.12 -25.95 -24.75
CA ILE A 269 43.53 -24.55 -24.77
C ILE A 269 44.63 -24.31 -23.74
N PHE A 270 44.50 -24.91 -22.56
CA PHE A 270 45.45 -24.80 -21.47
C PHE A 270 46.74 -25.54 -21.75
N GLU A 271 46.67 -26.75 -22.29
CA GLU A 271 47.86 -27.52 -22.69
C GLU A 271 48.71 -26.76 -23.71
N LYS A 272 48.07 -26.15 -24.72
CA LYS A 272 48.76 -25.28 -25.71
C LYS A 272 49.41 -24.04 -25.08
N ALA A 273 48.82 -23.51 -24.01
CA ALA A 273 49.35 -22.36 -23.30
C ALA A 273 50.48 -22.70 -22.32
N GLY A 274 50.74 -24.00 -22.09
CA GLY A 274 51.74 -24.52 -21.15
C GLY A 274 51.19 -24.80 -19.75
N TYR A 275 49.87 -24.83 -19.58
CA TYR A 275 49.22 -25.24 -18.34
C TYR A 275 48.76 -26.70 -18.45
N VAL A 276 49.17 -27.54 -17.52
CA VAL A 276 48.93 -28.99 -17.57
C VAL A 276 48.21 -29.47 -16.31
N LYS A 277 47.62 -30.67 -16.38
CA LYS A 277 46.89 -31.31 -15.27
C LYS A 277 45.77 -30.42 -14.69
N LEU A 278 44.84 -30.00 -15.53
CA LEU A 278 43.63 -29.35 -15.07
C LEU A 278 42.76 -30.37 -14.31
N GLU A 279 42.58 -30.14 -13.03
CA GLU A 279 41.74 -30.94 -12.15
C GLU A 279 40.65 -30.06 -11.54
N PHE A 280 39.41 -30.55 -11.56
CA PHE A 280 38.29 -29.88 -10.91
C PHE A 280 38.01 -30.51 -9.55
N GLU A 281 37.72 -29.65 -8.59
CA GLU A 281 37.28 -30.05 -7.26
C GLU A 281 35.79 -30.44 -7.27
N LYS A 282 35.29 -30.91 -6.13
CA LYS A 282 33.86 -31.23 -6.01
C LYS A 282 33.03 -29.96 -6.19
N PRO A 283 31.98 -29.97 -7.04
CA PRO A 283 31.12 -28.81 -7.23
C PRO A 283 30.29 -28.52 -5.98
N GLU A 284 30.18 -27.24 -5.62
CA GLU A 284 29.25 -26.75 -4.61
C GLU A 284 27.96 -26.28 -5.30
N LEU A 285 26.86 -27.00 -5.06
CA LEU A 285 25.55 -26.71 -5.63
C LEU A 285 24.73 -25.89 -4.63
N GLN A 286 24.74 -24.57 -4.77
CA GLN A 286 23.89 -23.66 -3.99
C GLN A 286 22.92 -22.94 -4.95
N LYS A 287 22.83 -21.60 -4.86
CA LYS A 287 22.06 -20.79 -5.82
C LYS A 287 22.69 -20.78 -7.22
N ASP A 288 24.01 -20.84 -7.28
CA ASP A 288 24.81 -21.06 -8.48
C ASP A 288 25.76 -22.23 -8.23
N VAL A 289 26.32 -22.78 -9.31
CA VAL A 289 27.32 -23.86 -9.23
C VAL A 289 28.69 -23.24 -9.05
N THR A 290 29.39 -23.56 -7.97
CA THR A 290 30.80 -23.15 -7.79
C THR A 290 31.71 -24.35 -7.97
N LEU A 291 32.77 -24.19 -8.77
CA LEU A 291 33.71 -25.25 -9.14
C LEU A 291 35.15 -24.78 -8.92
N GLY A 292 35.83 -25.38 -7.95
CA GLY A 292 37.27 -25.19 -7.75
C GLY A 292 38.08 -25.85 -8.85
N PHE A 293 39.21 -25.26 -9.23
CA PHE A 293 40.15 -25.86 -10.19
C PHE A 293 41.59 -25.72 -9.72
N ASN A 294 42.40 -26.70 -10.12
CA ASN A 294 43.83 -26.77 -9.89
C ASN A 294 44.54 -27.09 -11.21
N LEU A 295 45.67 -26.42 -11.49
CA LEU A 295 46.50 -26.66 -12.67
C LEU A 295 47.97 -26.35 -12.41
N GLN A 296 48.87 -26.93 -13.20
CA GLN A 296 50.32 -26.77 -13.07
C GLN A 296 50.88 -25.96 -14.24
N ASP A 297 51.75 -24.99 -13.96
CA ASP A 297 52.51 -24.30 -15.00
C ASP A 297 53.75 -25.12 -15.38
N SER A 298 53.81 -25.56 -16.64
CA SER A 298 54.92 -26.36 -17.15
C SER A 298 56.02 -25.52 -17.83
N LYS A 299 55.83 -24.21 -17.98
CA LYS A 299 56.81 -23.33 -18.64
C LYS A 299 57.88 -22.88 -17.66
N SER A 300 59.13 -23.27 -17.92
CA SER A 300 60.29 -22.79 -17.18
C SER A 300 60.59 -21.32 -17.50
N GLY A 301 60.89 -20.53 -16.47
CA GLY A 301 61.29 -19.12 -16.61
C GLY A 301 60.14 -18.11 -16.67
N ARG A 302 58.87 -18.54 -16.62
CA ARG A 302 57.72 -17.63 -16.48
C ARG A 302 57.61 -17.13 -15.03
N SER A 303 57.38 -15.83 -14.84
CA SER A 303 57.16 -15.28 -13.51
C SER A 303 55.79 -15.68 -12.96
N GLU A 304 55.65 -15.74 -11.63
CA GLU A 304 54.36 -15.98 -10.95
C GLU A 304 53.26 -15.04 -11.47
N TRP A 305 53.59 -13.76 -11.63
CA TRP A 305 52.66 -12.75 -12.11
C TRP A 305 52.19 -13.02 -13.54
N ASP A 306 53.12 -13.39 -14.43
CA ASP A 306 52.79 -13.70 -15.83
C ASP A 306 51.91 -14.95 -15.91
N SER A 307 52.20 -15.99 -15.11
CA SER A 307 51.39 -17.22 -15.05
C SER A 307 49.95 -16.93 -14.63
N VAL A 308 49.76 -16.14 -13.58
CA VAL A 308 48.43 -15.76 -13.10
C VAL A 308 47.70 -14.90 -14.15
N HIS A 309 48.36 -13.88 -14.69
CA HIS A 309 47.73 -12.92 -15.59
C HIS A 309 47.35 -13.54 -16.95
N GLU A 310 48.23 -14.37 -17.52
CA GLU A 310 47.94 -15.08 -18.77
C GLU A 310 46.79 -16.07 -18.60
N LEU A 311 46.77 -16.84 -17.51
CA LEU A 311 45.68 -17.78 -17.23
C LEU A 311 44.34 -17.04 -17.05
N GLN A 312 44.32 -15.94 -16.29
CA GLN A 312 43.12 -15.13 -16.13
C GLN A 312 42.62 -14.57 -17.46
N LYS A 313 43.52 -14.13 -18.34
CA LYS A 313 43.17 -13.68 -19.71
C LYS A 313 42.58 -14.81 -20.55
N LEU A 314 43.15 -16.02 -20.46
CA LEU A 314 42.65 -17.20 -21.15
C LEU A 314 41.24 -17.56 -20.69
N PHE A 315 41.00 -17.67 -19.37
CA PHE A 315 39.67 -17.92 -18.83
C PHE A 315 38.66 -16.86 -19.29
N LYS A 316 39.02 -15.57 -19.18
CA LYS A 316 38.15 -14.46 -19.62
C LYS A 316 37.80 -14.55 -21.11
N LYS A 317 38.73 -15.00 -21.95
CA LYS A 317 38.50 -15.13 -23.39
C LYS A 317 37.65 -16.34 -23.73
N VAL A 318 37.96 -17.51 -23.16
CA VAL A 318 37.30 -18.78 -23.50
C VAL A 318 35.89 -18.85 -22.94
N LEU A 319 35.69 -18.31 -21.73
CA LEU A 319 34.40 -18.39 -21.06
C LEU A 319 33.43 -17.26 -21.45
N ALA A 320 33.86 -16.25 -22.21
CA ALA A 320 33.04 -15.07 -22.52
C ALA A 320 31.65 -15.40 -23.06
N ASP A 321 31.54 -16.43 -23.90
CA ASP A 321 30.29 -16.82 -24.57
C ASP A 321 29.59 -18.02 -23.88
N THR A 322 30.00 -18.37 -22.66
CA THR A 322 29.46 -19.51 -21.91
C THR A 322 28.74 -19.07 -20.64
N ASN A 323 28.05 -19.99 -19.96
CA ASN A 323 27.41 -19.76 -18.66
C ASN A 323 28.38 -19.79 -17.45
N TRP A 324 29.69 -19.82 -17.68
CA TRP A 324 30.72 -19.91 -16.64
C TRP A 324 31.55 -18.63 -16.56
N ARG A 325 31.94 -18.20 -15.36
CA ARG A 325 32.89 -17.09 -15.18
C ARG A 325 33.91 -17.41 -14.09
N LEU A 326 35.12 -16.87 -14.25
CA LEU A 326 36.10 -16.83 -13.17
C LEU A 326 35.59 -15.92 -12.06
N MET A 327 35.67 -16.40 -10.82
CA MET A 327 35.26 -15.62 -9.65
C MET A 327 36.25 -14.48 -9.33
N SER A 328 35.81 -13.51 -8.53
CA SER A 328 36.56 -12.28 -8.22
C SER A 328 37.74 -12.48 -7.27
N ASP A 329 37.78 -13.60 -6.57
CA ASP A 329 38.93 -14.09 -5.80
C ASP A 329 40.13 -14.43 -6.69
N GLY A 330 39.92 -14.60 -7.99
CA GLY A 330 40.99 -14.66 -8.99
C GLY A 330 41.69 -16.01 -9.02
N VAL A 331 43.00 -15.97 -9.27
CA VAL A 331 43.85 -17.15 -9.39
C VAL A 331 45.03 -16.96 -8.45
N ASN A 332 45.25 -17.93 -7.58
CA ASN A 332 46.38 -17.95 -6.67
C ASN A 332 47.48 -18.83 -7.22
N TYR A 333 48.72 -18.43 -7.04
CA TYR A 333 49.90 -19.20 -7.42
C TYR A 333 50.66 -19.65 -6.17
N ARG A 334 51.13 -20.90 -6.18
CA ARG A 334 52.03 -21.42 -5.15
C ARG A 334 52.89 -22.55 -5.72
N LEU A 335 54.20 -22.33 -5.78
CA LEU A 335 55.18 -23.35 -6.20
C LEU A 335 54.83 -24.02 -7.56
N GLY A 336 54.37 -23.25 -8.54
CA GLY A 336 53.98 -23.76 -9.86
C GLY A 336 52.55 -24.30 -9.96
N PHE A 337 51.82 -24.39 -8.86
CA PHE A 337 50.38 -24.68 -8.86
C PHE A 337 49.57 -23.40 -8.92
N LEU A 338 48.57 -23.39 -9.80
CA LEU A 338 47.57 -22.34 -9.89
C LEU A 338 46.22 -22.89 -9.47
N THR A 339 45.56 -22.19 -8.55
CA THR A 339 44.26 -22.58 -8.02
C THR A 339 43.28 -21.42 -8.12
N GLY A 340 41.99 -21.74 -8.29
CA GLY A 340 40.95 -20.72 -8.38
C GLY A 340 39.55 -21.33 -8.41
N ARG A 341 38.54 -20.48 -8.57
CA ARG A 341 37.13 -20.92 -8.61
C ARG A 341 36.38 -20.35 -9.81
N LEU A 342 35.53 -21.19 -10.39
CA LEU A 342 34.58 -20.84 -11.45
C LEU A 342 33.16 -20.83 -10.89
N ARG A 343 32.35 -19.89 -11.36
CA ARG A 343 30.91 -19.81 -11.08
C ARG A 343 30.14 -20.12 -12.36
N GLY A 344 29.36 -21.19 -12.34
CA GLY A 344 28.39 -21.59 -13.35
C GLY A 344 27.00 -21.09 -12.97
N VAL A 345 26.35 -20.41 -13.90
CA VAL A 345 25.04 -19.78 -13.68
C VAL A 345 23.97 -20.53 -14.45
N GLU A 346 22.85 -20.79 -13.79
CA GLU A 346 21.65 -21.41 -14.38
C GLU A 346 20.41 -20.53 -14.16
N GLY A 347 19.45 -20.63 -15.09
CA GLY A 347 18.21 -19.84 -15.08
C GLY A 347 18.28 -18.53 -15.88
N GLU A 348 17.17 -18.17 -16.51
CA GLU A 348 17.06 -17.02 -17.43
C GLU A 348 17.37 -15.69 -16.73
N GLU A 349 16.91 -15.49 -15.49
CA GLU A 349 17.15 -14.26 -14.72
C GLU A 349 18.62 -14.09 -14.32
N ASN A 350 19.31 -15.17 -13.96
CA ASN A 350 20.72 -15.08 -13.58
C ASN A 350 21.62 -14.92 -14.82
N LEU A 351 21.28 -15.55 -15.95
CA LEU A 351 21.95 -15.32 -17.23
C LEU A 351 21.77 -13.88 -17.73
N ARG A 352 20.59 -13.30 -17.50
CA ARG A 352 20.36 -11.87 -17.73
C ARG A 352 21.32 -11.00 -16.91
N LYS A 353 21.39 -11.21 -15.60
CA LYS A 353 22.31 -10.46 -14.71
C LYS A 353 23.77 -10.61 -15.13
N LEU A 354 24.15 -11.79 -15.61
CA LEU A 354 25.48 -12.07 -16.13
C LEU A 354 25.78 -11.20 -17.36
N ILE A 355 24.89 -11.18 -18.35
CA ILE A 355 25.06 -10.38 -19.57
C ILE A 355 25.02 -8.88 -19.29
N GLU A 356 24.11 -8.41 -18.44
CA GLU A 356 24.04 -6.99 -18.06
C GLU A 356 25.37 -6.52 -17.45
N LYS A 357 25.99 -7.37 -16.62
CA LYS A 357 27.31 -7.10 -16.06
C LYS A 357 28.38 -7.07 -17.14
N ASP A 358 28.40 -8.04 -18.05
CA ASP A 358 29.37 -8.09 -19.14
C ASP A 358 29.26 -6.89 -20.11
N ILE A 359 28.03 -6.42 -20.38
CA ILE A 359 27.79 -5.21 -21.19
C ILE A 359 28.30 -3.96 -20.45
N LYS A 360 27.99 -3.82 -19.15
CA LYS A 360 28.48 -2.71 -18.32
C LYS A 360 30.01 -2.68 -18.25
N ASP A 361 30.65 -3.84 -18.05
CA ASP A 361 32.11 -3.95 -17.98
C ASP A 361 32.79 -3.62 -19.32
N LYS A 362 32.15 -3.93 -20.45
CA LYS A 362 32.62 -3.53 -21.79
C LYS A 362 32.51 -2.02 -22.01
N LEU A 363 31.39 -1.40 -21.63
CA LEU A 363 31.17 0.04 -21.76
C LEU A 363 32.14 0.85 -20.90
N GLN A 364 32.40 0.44 -19.66
CA GLN A 364 33.36 1.11 -18.78
C GLN A 364 34.82 1.02 -19.26
N LYS A 365 35.19 -0.05 -19.98
CA LYS A 365 36.52 -0.19 -20.58
C LYS A 365 36.71 0.67 -21.83
N ASN A 366 35.64 0.90 -22.59
CA ASN A 366 35.69 1.72 -23.80
C ASN A 366 35.61 3.24 -23.51
N GLY A 367 35.03 3.65 -22.38
CA GLY A 367 34.99 5.06 -21.93
C GLY A 367 36.23 5.54 -21.16
N LYS A 368 37.23 4.68 -20.95
CA LYS A 368 38.51 5.01 -20.28
C LYS A 368 39.70 5.10 -21.27
N LYS A 369 39.43 5.30 -22.56
CA LYS A 369 40.46 5.52 -23.58
C LYS A 369 40.64 7.00 -23.87
#